data_AF-A0A1G2ZBG2-F1
#
_entry.id   AF-A0A1G2ZBG2-F1
#
_cell.length_a   1.000
_cell.length_b   1.000
_cell.length_c   1.000
_cell.angle_alpha   90.00
_cell.angle_beta   90.00
_cell.angle_gamma   90.00
#
_symmetry.space_group_name_H-M   'P 1'
#
loop_
_entity.id
_entity.type
_entity.pdbx_description
1 polymer ?
#
loop_
_entity_poly.entity_id
_entity_poly.type
_entity_poly.pdbx_seq_one_letter_code
_entity_poly.pdbx_strand_id
1 'polypeptide(L)' 'MAPNTNPDDRRTLQEAQIGRALGVFLLFFAGIVLVSILFTDTGIGRLTNLGAGAVIGMIGAIMLVKGLKADRKRPPA' A
#
# COMPACT_ATOMS: atom_id res chain seq x y z
N MET A 1 -20.57 12.15 31.07
CA MET A 1 -21.00 11.60 29.77
C MET A 1 -20.89 12.67 28.71
N ALA A 2 -19.86 12.56 27.87
CA ALA A 2 -19.79 12.95 26.46
C ALA A 2 -18.34 12.65 26.03
N PRO A 3 -18.08 11.62 25.19
CA PRO A 3 -16.75 11.43 24.65
C PRO A 3 -16.45 12.65 23.77
N ASN A 4 -15.46 13.42 24.17
CA ASN A 4 -14.85 14.49 23.39
C ASN A 4 -14.19 13.89 22.14
N THR A 5 -15.00 13.49 21.16
CA THR A 5 -14.52 13.02 19.86
C THR A 5 -14.06 14.23 19.07
N ASN A 6 -12.79 14.59 19.23
CA ASN A 6 -12.15 15.62 18.42
C ASN A 6 -12.20 15.15 16.95
N PRO A 7 -12.78 15.94 16.02
CA PRO A 7 -12.91 15.55 14.61
C PRO A 7 -11.55 15.29 13.94
N ASP A 8 -10.46 15.87 14.47
CA ASP A 8 -9.10 15.71 13.96
C ASP A 8 -8.53 14.30 14.20
N ASP A 9 -8.90 13.64 15.30
CA ASP A 9 -8.48 12.25 15.58
C ASP A 9 -9.13 11.28 14.59
N ARG A 10 -10.40 11.53 14.21
CA ARG A 10 -11.11 10.69 13.23
C ARG A 10 -10.54 10.83 11.81
N ARG A 11 -10.10 12.03 11.43
CA ARG A 11 -9.47 12.28 10.11
C ARG A 11 -8.14 11.58 9.99
N THR A 12 -7.27 11.70 10.99
CA THR A 12 -5.97 11.02 11.01
C THR A 12 -6.11 9.50 11.07
N LEU A 13 -7.12 8.98 11.77
CA LEU A 13 -7.52 7.56 11.75
C LEU A 13 -7.93 7.09 10.36
N GLN A 14 -8.78 7.85 9.66
CA GLN A 14 -9.24 7.51 8.31
C GLN A 14 -8.12 7.59 7.27
N GLU A 15 -7.28 8.62 7.31
CA GLU A 15 -6.13 8.77 6.42
C GLU A 15 -5.15 7.60 6.55
N ALA A 16 -4.88 7.15 7.78
CA ALA A 16 -4.02 5.99 8.02
C ALA A 16 -4.64 4.68 7.46
N GLN A 17 -5.96 4.50 7.59
CA GLN A 17 -6.67 3.35 7.01
C GLN A 17 -6.66 3.38 5.48
N ILE A 18 -6.91 4.55 4.88
CA ILE A 18 -6.89 4.73 3.42
C ILE A 18 -5.49 4.45 2.88
N GLY A 19 -4.44 4.99 3.51
CA GLY A 19 -3.05 4.74 3.10
C GLY A 19 -2.66 3.26 3.17
N ARG A 20 -3.15 2.54 4.19
CA ARG A 20 -2.93 1.10 4.32
C ARG A 20 -3.68 0.30 3.25
N ALA A 21 -4.96 0.62 3.01
CA ALA A 21 -5.76 -0.05 1.97
C ALA A 21 -5.16 0.17 0.56
N LEU A 22 -4.73 1.39 0.25
CA LEU A 22 -4.00 1.71 -0.97
C LEU A 22 -2.70 0.91 -1.07
N GLY A 23 -1.89 0.87 -0.02
CA GLY A 23 -0.64 0.12 -0.02
C GLY A 23 -0.84 -1.37 -0.32
N VAL A 24 -1.85 -2.00 0.29
CA VAL A 24 -2.23 -3.40 0.00
C VAL A 24 -2.68 -3.57 -1.45
N PHE A 25 -3.52 -2.67 -1.96
CA PHE A 25 -3.99 -2.69 -3.34
C PHE A 25 -2.83 -2.58 -4.35
N LEU A 26 -1.91 -1.64 -4.11
CA LEU A 26 -0.71 -1.46 -4.94
C LEU A 26 0.18 -2.70 -4.93
N LEU A 27 0.38 -3.34 -3.78
CA LEU A 27 1.16 -4.58 -3.67
C LEU A 27 0.49 -5.75 -4.40
N PHE A 28 -0.83 -5.89 -4.28
CA PHE A 28 -1.60 -6.89 -5.02
C PHE A 28 -1.46 -6.68 -6.52
N PHE A 29 -1.61 -5.43 -6.98
CA PHE A 29 -1.46 -5.09 -8.39
C PHE A 29 -0.04 -5.33 -8.90
N ALA A 30 0.99 -4.99 -8.12
CA ALA A 30 2.38 -5.32 -8.44
C ALA A 30 2.58 -6.83 -8.61
N GLY A 31 1.95 -7.65 -7.75
CA GLY A 31 1.95 -9.10 -7.88
C GLY A 31 1.36 -9.57 -9.21
N ILE A 32 0.22 -9.02 -9.63
CA ILE A 32 -0.39 -9.33 -10.95
C ILE A 32 0.55 -8.97 -12.10
N VAL A 33 1.18 -7.80 -12.04
CA VAL A 33 2.14 -7.36 -13.07
C VAL A 33 3.37 -8.28 -13.12
N LEU A 34 3.85 -8.77 -11.97
CA LEU A 34 4.95 -9.73 -11.95
C LEU A 34 4.53 -11.09 -12.55
N VAL A 35 3.30 -11.54 -12.28
CA VAL A 35 2.77 -12.77 -12.89
C VAL A 35 2.63 -12.62 -14.41
N SER A 36 2.27 -11.43 -14.91
CA SER A 36 2.13 -11.20 -16.36
C SER A 36 3.45 -11.38 -17.13
N ILE A 37 4.61 -11.26 -16.46
CA ILE A 37 5.94 -11.51 -17.07
C ILE A 37 6.02 -12.96 -17.59
N LEU A 38 5.43 -13.92 -16.89
CA LEU A 38 5.42 -15.33 -17.29
C LEU A 38 4.65 -15.57 -18.60
N PHE A 39 3.67 -14.71 -18.89
CA PHE A 39 2.83 -14.76 -20.09
C PHE A 39 3.31 -13.81 -21.20
N THR A 40 4.38 -13.06 -20.97
CA THR A 40 4.89 -12.11 -21.96
C THR A 40 5.96 -12.78 -22.81
N ASP A 41 5.75 -12.87 -24.12
CA ASP A 41 6.67 -13.57 -25.03
C ASP A 41 7.86 -12.72 -25.48
N THR A 42 7.77 -11.39 -25.34
CA THR A 42 8.84 -10.49 -25.78
C THR A 42 9.77 -10.10 -24.64
N GLY A 43 11.08 -10.09 -24.90
CA GLY A 43 12.08 -9.66 -23.91
C GLY A 43 11.87 -8.21 -23.44
N ILE A 44 11.47 -7.33 -24.35
CA ILE A 44 11.14 -5.92 -24.04
C ILE A 44 9.90 -5.84 -23.17
N GLY A 45 8.84 -6.60 -23.48
CA GLY A 45 7.62 -6.63 -22.67
C GLY A 45 7.88 -7.14 -21.25
N ARG A 46 8.71 -8.19 -21.11
CA ARG A 46 9.13 -8.70 -19.79
C ARG A 46 9.88 -7.63 -18.98
N LEU A 47 10.80 -6.90 -19.60
CA LEU A 47 11.57 -5.86 -18.93
C LEU A 47 10.68 -4.68 -18.48
N THR A 48 9.74 -4.27 -19.32
CA THR A 48 8.77 -3.22 -18.98
C THR A 48 7.87 -3.65 -17.83
N ASN A 49 7.33 -4.87 -17.87
CA ASN A 49 6.50 -5.42 -16.79
C ASN A 49 7.28 -5.55 -15.48
N LEU A 50 8.56 -5.96 -15.55
CA LEU A 50 9.45 -5.98 -14.40
C LEU A 50 9.65 -4.58 -13.81
N GLY A 51 9.92 -3.58 -14.67
CA GLY A 51 10.09 -2.19 -14.24
C GLY A 51 8.82 -1.62 -13.59
N ALA A 52 7.66 -1.81 -14.23
CA ALA A 52 6.38 -1.38 -13.69
C ALA A 52 6.06 -2.09 -12.36
N GLY A 53 6.22 -3.41 -12.30
CA GLY A 53 6.01 -4.20 -11.08
C GLY A 53 6.94 -3.77 -9.94
N ALA A 54 8.20 -3.47 -10.22
CA ALA A 54 9.17 -2.99 -9.23
C ALA A 54 8.80 -1.61 -8.68
N VAL A 55 8.43 -0.65 -9.54
CA VAL A 55 8.04 0.71 -9.11
C VAL A 55 6.75 0.65 -8.27
N ILE A 56 5.72 -0.03 -8.76
CA ILE A 56 4.43 -0.17 -8.08
C ILE A 56 4.62 -0.91 -6.74
N GLY A 57 5.39 -2.01 -6.75
CA GLY A 57 5.70 -2.80 -5.57
C GLY A 57 6.44 -1.98 -4.51
N MET A 58 7.43 -1.17 -4.92
CA MET A 58 8.17 -0.29 -4.01
C MET A 58 7.25 0.75 -3.35
N ILE A 59 6.40 1.41 -4.13
CA ILE A 59 5.44 2.40 -3.60
C ILE A 59 4.46 1.74 -2.63
N GLY A 60 3.86 0.62 -3.02
CA GLY A 60 2.94 -0.15 -2.18
C GLY A 60 3.59 -0.61 -0.88
N ALA A 61 4.82 -1.11 -0.93
CA ALA A 61 5.58 -1.53 0.25
C ALA A 61 5.86 -0.36 1.20
N ILE A 62 6.29 0.80 0.68
CA ILE A 62 6.53 2.01 1.49
C ILE A 62 5.24 2.45 2.19
N MET A 63 4.12 2.49 1.47
CA MET A 63 2.82 2.86 2.04
C MET A 63 2.36 1.88 3.12
N LEU A 64 2.50 0.57 2.87
CA LEU A 64 2.16 -0.47 3.84
C LEU A 64 3.02 -0.37 5.10
N VAL A 65 4.34 -0.25 4.96
CA VAL A 65 5.27 -0.14 6.10
C VAL A 65 5.00 1.11 6.93
N LYS A 66 4.70 2.25 6.27
CA LYS A 66 4.29 3.47 6.97
C LYS A 66 2.97 3.27 7.74
N GLY A 67 1.98 2.64 7.11
CA GLY A 67 0.70 2.30 7.76
C GLY A 67 0.89 1.39 8.98
N LEU A 68 1.69 0.33 8.84
CA LEU A 68 1.99 -0.60 9.94
C LEU A 68 2.76 0.04 11.10
N LYS A 69 3.73 0.91 10.79
CA LYS A 69 4.48 1.67 11.82
C LYS A 69 3.59 2.67 12.56
N ALA A 70 2.64 3.31 11.85
CA ALA A 70 1.67 4.20 12.46
C ALA A 70 0.69 3.44 13.38
N ASP A 71 0.26 2.24 12.98
CA ASP A 71 -0.57 1.34 13.81
C ASP A 71 0.18 0.89 15.08
N ARG A 72 1.44 0.46 14.94
CA ARG A 72 2.27 -0.04 16.06
C ARG A 72 2.68 1.03 17.08
N LYS A 73 2.69 2.31 16.70
CA LYS A 73 2.96 3.43 17.61
C LYS A 73 1.75 3.85 18.43
N ARG A 74 0.55 3.32 18.17
CA ARG A 74 -0.61 3.56 19.03
C ARG A 74 -0.52 2.69 20.28
N PRO A 75 -0.46 3.26 21.49
CA PRO A 75 -0.66 2.48 22.70
C PRO A 75 -2.09 1.90 22.70
N PRO A 76 -2.30 0.68 23.23
CA PRO A 76 -3.64 0.16 23.45
C PRO A 76 -4.41 1.14 24.35
N ALA A 77 -5.62 1.48 23.93
CA ALA A 77 -6.56 2.30 24.71
C ALA A 77 -7.08 1.53 25.93
#